data_AF-A0A817GW76-F1
#
_entry.id   AF-A0A817GW76-F1
#
_cell.length_a   1.000
_cell.length_b   1.000
_cell.length_c   1.000
_cell.angle_alpha   90.00
_cell.angle_beta   90.00
_cell.angle_gamma   90.00
#
_symmetry.space_group_name_H-M   'P 1'
#
loop_
_entity.id
_entity.type
_entity.pdbx_description
1 polymer ?
#
loop_
_entity_poly.entity_id
_entity_poly.type
_entity_poly.pdbx_seq_one_letter_code
_entity_poly.pdbx_strand_id
1 'polypeptide(L)'
;MYFITIISFVFIKHIFAQGPGAFEIREHSLTRPYPSVFSTSHSHWYLTGNTIVTDRYIRLTSDIQSKAGGLWNTIPVSYPDWEMHVQFKVHGGGTSLFGDGFVIWYVRDAKLSGPVFGYADYFNGLGIMMDTYSNRNDNYNHIYPYISAVVNNGSLHYDNGHDGADINIAGCEASFRGREIDTLVAIRYQNNHLTVSTDFDGTNTWTECFSIENIHLPTHYYFGFSAATGELSDNHDIISVHTYQLDSSEQRQKEDRTNIIPSAPLAKMGETDDNNSKPSKWSALKIFLLVFLLIIICLGGIGAFFYMKQHRYHSSRLY
;
A
#
# COMPACT_ATOMS: atom_id res chain seq x y z
N MET A 1 61.27 -5.97 4.01
CA MET A 1 60.14 -5.25 4.63
C MET A 1 58.89 -5.64 3.85
N TYR A 2 58.22 -6.73 4.25
CA TYR A 2 57.08 -7.27 3.51
C TYR A 2 55.80 -6.73 4.14
N PHE A 3 55.06 -5.92 3.39
CA PHE A 3 53.76 -5.38 3.77
C PHE A 3 52.71 -6.48 3.53
N ILE A 4 52.14 -7.03 4.60
CA ILE A 4 50.98 -7.91 4.54
C ILE A 4 49.74 -7.01 4.57
N THR A 5 49.05 -6.92 3.44
CA THR A 5 47.76 -6.22 3.35
C THR A 5 46.67 -7.17 3.83
N ILE A 6 46.19 -6.98 5.06
CA ILE A 6 45.02 -7.70 5.58
C ILE A 6 43.77 -7.06 4.97
N ILE A 7 43.17 -7.73 3.99
CA ILE A 7 41.84 -7.38 3.48
C ILE A 7 40.83 -7.89 4.50
N SER A 8 40.33 -6.99 5.33
CA SER A 8 39.22 -7.26 6.26
C SER A 8 37.92 -7.26 5.47
N PHE A 9 37.35 -8.43 5.21
CA PHE A 9 35.99 -8.57 4.71
C PHE A 9 35.02 -8.26 5.86
N VAL A 10 34.60 -7.00 5.96
CA VAL A 10 33.49 -6.61 6.83
C VAL A 10 32.18 -7.04 6.15
N PHE A 11 31.67 -8.21 6.51
CA PHE A 11 30.28 -8.56 6.24
C PHE A 11 29.38 -7.71 7.15
N ILE A 12 28.86 -6.60 6.62
CA ILE A 12 27.77 -5.88 7.28
C ILE A 12 26.52 -6.75 7.14
N LYS A 13 26.20 -7.55 8.17
CA LYS A 13 24.85 -8.06 8.33
C LYS A 13 23.95 -6.86 8.63
N HIS A 14 23.06 -6.52 7.71
CA HIS A 14 21.91 -5.69 8.06
C HIS A 14 21.06 -6.48 9.05
N ILE A 15 21.27 -6.20 10.33
CA ILE A 15 20.40 -6.69 11.40
C ILE A 15 19.16 -5.80 11.31
N PHE A 16 18.12 -6.30 10.65
CA PHE A 16 16.77 -5.82 10.94
C PHE A 16 16.57 -6.00 12.44
N ALA A 17 16.26 -4.90 13.13
CA ALA A 17 16.03 -4.91 14.56
C ALA A 17 14.88 -5.89 14.85
N GLN A 18 15.21 -7.08 15.34
CA GLN A 18 14.24 -8.04 15.85
C GLN A 18 13.60 -7.40 17.07
N GLY A 19 12.36 -6.93 16.93
CA GLY A 19 11.54 -6.62 18.09
C GLY A 19 11.40 -7.87 18.97
N PRO A 20 11.27 -7.74 20.29
CA PRO A 20 11.00 -8.88 21.15
C PRO A 20 9.67 -9.52 20.72
N GLY A 21 9.71 -10.78 20.27
CA GLY A 21 8.51 -11.59 19.97
C GLY A 21 8.23 -11.92 18.50
N ALA A 22 9.23 -11.87 17.60
CA ALA A 22 9.10 -12.30 16.21
C ALA A 22 10.21 -13.29 15.82
N PHE A 23 9.83 -14.47 15.30
CA PHE A 23 10.77 -15.50 14.86
C PHE A 23 10.73 -15.65 13.34
N GLU A 24 11.89 -15.56 12.67
CA GLU A 24 11.96 -15.68 11.21
C GLU A 24 11.76 -17.14 10.75
N ILE A 25 10.81 -17.34 9.85
CA ILE A 25 10.42 -18.64 9.32
C ILE A 25 11.10 -18.87 7.98
N ARG A 26 12.16 -19.69 7.98
CA ARG A 26 13.03 -19.89 6.81
C ARG A 26 12.30 -20.45 5.61
N GLU A 27 11.37 -21.38 5.82
CA GLU A 27 10.62 -22.01 4.74
C GLU A 27 9.67 -21.05 4.00
N HIS A 28 9.29 -19.94 4.64
CA HIS A 28 8.50 -18.86 4.05
C HIS A 28 9.32 -17.60 3.75
N SER A 29 10.65 -17.67 3.90
CA SER A 29 11.58 -16.59 3.55
C SER A 29 12.35 -16.94 2.27
N LEU A 30 12.84 -15.91 1.59
CA LEU A 30 13.62 -16.01 0.37
C LEU A 30 14.65 -14.90 0.32
N THR A 31 15.93 -15.28 0.29
CA THR A 31 17.05 -14.32 0.25
C THR A 31 18.11 -14.79 -0.73
N ARG A 32 18.96 -13.86 -1.18
CA ARG A 32 20.10 -14.18 -2.03
C ARG A 32 21.08 -15.13 -1.33
N PRO A 33 21.77 -16.01 -2.08
CA PRO A 33 21.66 -16.25 -3.53
C PRO A 33 20.55 -17.26 -3.88
N TYR A 34 19.70 -16.94 -4.87
CA TYR A 34 18.57 -17.80 -5.24
C TYR A 34 18.87 -18.98 -6.19
N PRO A 35 19.87 -18.96 -7.08
CA PRO A 35 20.11 -20.10 -7.99
C PRO A 35 20.34 -21.43 -7.25
N SER A 36 20.92 -21.40 -6.05
CA SER A 36 21.03 -22.56 -5.17
C SER A 36 19.69 -22.99 -4.56
N VAL A 37 18.76 -22.05 -4.33
CA VAL A 37 17.42 -22.36 -3.81
C VAL A 37 16.65 -23.17 -4.85
N PHE A 38 16.61 -22.70 -6.11
CA PHE A 38 15.82 -23.34 -7.17
C PHE A 38 16.50 -24.53 -7.87
N SER A 39 17.79 -24.79 -7.62
CA SER A 39 18.50 -25.94 -8.19
C SER A 39 18.41 -27.21 -7.33
N THR A 40 17.90 -27.10 -6.10
CA THR A 40 17.70 -28.25 -5.22
C THR A 40 16.26 -28.76 -5.32
N SER A 41 16.09 -30.08 -5.22
CA SER A 41 14.77 -30.72 -5.14
C SER A 41 13.97 -30.33 -3.88
N HIS A 42 14.55 -29.56 -2.97
CA HIS A 42 13.98 -29.13 -1.69
C HIS A 42 13.63 -27.63 -1.67
N SER A 43 13.56 -26.96 -2.83
CA SER A 43 13.11 -25.56 -2.89
C SER A 43 11.70 -25.42 -2.30
N HIS A 44 11.55 -24.56 -1.30
CA HIS A 44 10.23 -24.19 -0.78
C HIS A 44 9.49 -23.20 -1.68
N TRP A 45 10.12 -22.76 -2.79
CA TRP A 45 9.57 -21.80 -3.72
C TRP A 45 9.46 -22.39 -5.14
N TYR A 46 8.38 -22.05 -5.83
CA TYR A 46 8.05 -22.53 -7.16
C TYR A 46 7.78 -21.37 -8.11
N LEU A 47 8.30 -21.45 -9.34
CA LEU A 47 8.18 -20.42 -10.36
C LEU A 47 7.11 -20.79 -11.39
N THR A 48 6.39 -19.79 -11.88
CA THR A 48 5.33 -19.93 -12.89
C THR A 48 5.48 -18.88 -13.99
N GLY A 49 4.95 -19.18 -15.18
CA GLY A 49 4.89 -18.22 -16.28
C GLY A 49 6.26 -17.74 -16.76
N ASN A 50 6.39 -16.43 -16.95
CA ASN A 50 7.58 -15.77 -17.49
C ASN A 50 8.64 -15.41 -16.43
N THR A 51 8.50 -15.90 -15.20
CA THR A 51 9.41 -15.56 -14.11
C THR A 51 10.82 -16.09 -14.37
N ILE A 52 11.83 -15.22 -14.22
CA ILE A 52 13.24 -15.56 -14.35
C ILE A 52 13.99 -15.31 -13.05
N VAL A 53 15.03 -16.08 -12.81
CA VAL A 53 15.88 -15.97 -11.61
C VAL A 53 17.29 -15.56 -12.03
N THR A 54 17.84 -14.57 -11.33
CA THR A 54 19.24 -14.14 -11.45
C THR A 54 19.96 -14.34 -10.11
N ASP A 55 21.20 -13.89 -9.99
CA ASP A 55 21.93 -13.82 -8.71
C ASP A 55 21.47 -12.64 -7.83
N ARG A 56 20.79 -11.64 -8.41
CA ARG A 56 20.43 -10.38 -7.75
C ARG A 56 18.95 -10.25 -7.42
N TYR A 57 18.09 -10.72 -8.32
CA TYR A 57 16.64 -10.63 -8.19
C TYR A 57 15.93 -11.83 -8.84
N ILE A 58 14.66 -11.99 -8.48
CA ILE A 58 13.70 -12.84 -9.17
C ILE A 58 12.72 -11.91 -9.88
N ARG A 59 12.72 -11.95 -11.21
CA ARG A 59 11.88 -11.09 -12.04
C ARG A 59 10.61 -11.82 -12.41
N LEU A 60 9.47 -11.34 -11.94
CA LEU A 60 8.15 -11.90 -12.24
C LEU A 60 7.78 -11.67 -13.71
N THR A 61 7.92 -10.44 -14.20
CA THR A 61 7.80 -10.07 -15.62
C THR A 61 8.90 -9.10 -16.02
N SER A 62 9.26 -9.11 -17.29
CA SER A 62 10.15 -8.11 -17.90
C SER A 62 9.34 -6.96 -18.47
N ASP A 63 10.03 -5.84 -18.72
CA ASP A 63 9.52 -4.69 -19.49
C ASP A 63 9.30 -5.05 -20.97
N ILE A 64 8.35 -5.94 -21.19
CA ILE A 64 7.86 -6.49 -22.44
C ILE A 64 6.35 -6.71 -22.25
N GLN A 65 5.57 -6.32 -23.23
CA GLN A 65 4.12 -6.49 -23.23
C GLN A 65 3.68 -7.96 -23.12
N SER A 66 2.47 -8.17 -22.60
CA SER A 66 1.79 -9.48 -22.55
C SER A 66 2.61 -10.57 -21.89
N LYS A 67 3.15 -10.29 -20.70
CA LYS A 67 3.83 -11.26 -19.83
C LYS A 67 3.03 -11.49 -18.57
N ALA A 68 3.12 -12.71 -18.05
CA ALA A 68 2.57 -13.06 -16.75
C ALA A 68 3.53 -14.02 -16.06
N GLY A 69 3.80 -13.80 -14.78
CA GLY A 69 4.69 -14.66 -14.01
C GLY A 69 4.29 -14.69 -12.54
N GLY A 70 4.83 -15.68 -11.83
CA GLY A 70 4.59 -15.79 -10.41
C GLY A 70 5.64 -16.62 -9.67
N LEU A 71 5.76 -16.33 -8.38
CA LEU A 71 6.65 -16.94 -7.41
C LEU A 71 5.80 -17.40 -6.23
N TRP A 72 5.81 -18.69 -5.92
CA TRP A 72 4.87 -19.29 -4.97
C TRP A 72 5.60 -20.07 -3.90
N ASN A 73 5.27 -19.81 -2.63
CA ASN A 73 5.68 -20.70 -1.56
C ASN A 73 4.92 -22.03 -1.69
N THR A 74 5.60 -23.13 -1.40
CA THR A 74 5.05 -24.49 -1.53
C THR A 74 4.59 -25.07 -0.20
N ILE A 75 4.88 -24.38 0.90
CA ILE A 75 4.49 -24.79 2.24
C ILE A 75 3.33 -23.88 2.68
N PRO A 76 2.24 -24.45 3.21
CA PRO A 76 1.14 -23.65 3.74
C PRO A 76 1.49 -23.06 5.12
N VAL A 77 1.08 -21.82 5.37
CA VAL A 77 1.39 -21.09 6.61
C VAL A 77 0.53 -21.61 7.76
N SER A 78 1.13 -22.26 8.76
CA SER A 78 0.38 -22.92 9.83
C SER A 78 0.08 -22.04 11.05
N TYR A 79 0.58 -20.80 11.08
CA TYR A 79 0.48 -19.90 12.24
C TYR A 79 -0.50 -18.75 11.98
N PRO A 80 -1.26 -18.30 13.00
CA PRO A 80 -2.36 -17.35 12.85
C PRO A 80 -1.91 -15.90 12.69
N ASP A 81 -0.72 -15.56 13.21
CA ASP A 81 -0.18 -14.21 13.24
C ASP A 81 1.21 -14.17 12.61
N TRP A 82 1.36 -13.31 11.62
CA TRP A 82 2.54 -13.28 10.77
C TRP A 82 2.86 -11.87 10.27
N GLU A 83 4.13 -11.65 9.98
CA GLU A 83 4.62 -10.43 9.35
C GLU A 83 5.55 -10.80 8.20
N MET A 84 5.35 -10.19 7.03
CA MET A 84 6.20 -10.40 5.86
C MET A 84 6.83 -9.08 5.44
N HIS A 85 8.15 -9.04 5.34
CA HIS A 85 8.90 -7.94 4.75
C HIS A 85 9.33 -8.34 3.35
N VAL A 86 9.01 -7.51 2.36
CA VAL A 86 9.34 -7.74 0.96
C VAL A 86 10.19 -6.59 0.47
N GLN A 87 11.40 -6.92 -0.01
CA GLN A 87 12.20 -6.02 -0.82
C GLN A 87 11.90 -6.30 -2.28
N PHE A 88 11.50 -5.27 -3.02
CA PHE A 88 11.15 -5.38 -4.43
C PHE A 88 11.72 -4.19 -5.22
N LYS A 89 11.59 -4.21 -6.54
CA LYS A 89 11.80 -3.07 -7.44
C LYS A 89 10.79 -3.13 -8.58
N VAL A 90 10.23 -1.98 -8.94
CA VAL A 90 9.44 -1.81 -10.17
C VAL A 90 10.09 -0.72 -11.01
N HIS A 91 10.46 -1.05 -12.25
CA HIS A 91 11.19 -0.14 -13.14
C HIS A 91 11.04 -0.53 -14.61
N GLY A 92 11.14 0.44 -15.52
CA GLY A 92 11.01 0.22 -16.95
C GLY A 92 11.42 1.47 -17.75
N GLY A 93 11.49 1.34 -19.07
CA GLY A 93 11.88 2.42 -19.98
C GLY A 93 10.80 3.50 -20.16
N GLY A 94 9.53 3.17 -19.87
CA GLY A 94 8.40 4.09 -19.98
C GLY A 94 8.45 5.22 -18.95
N THR A 95 8.34 6.46 -19.42
CA THR A 95 8.33 7.67 -18.56
C THR A 95 6.93 8.04 -18.08
N SER A 96 5.92 7.97 -18.96
CA SER A 96 4.52 8.32 -18.67
C SER A 96 3.54 7.18 -18.90
N LEU A 97 3.97 6.11 -19.59
CA LEU A 97 3.17 4.94 -19.90
C LEU A 97 3.93 3.71 -19.42
N PHE A 98 3.38 3.03 -18.42
CA PHE A 98 3.96 1.89 -17.72
C PHE A 98 2.82 1.12 -17.03
N GLY A 99 3.05 -0.15 -16.72
CA GLY A 99 2.00 -1.00 -16.14
C GLY A 99 2.36 -2.49 -16.09
N ASP A 100 1.53 -3.33 -15.47
CA ASP A 100 0.34 -2.93 -14.70
C ASP A 100 0.65 -2.95 -13.20
N GLY A 101 1.53 -3.82 -12.75
CA GLY A 101 1.96 -3.93 -11.36
C GLY A 101 2.23 -5.36 -10.94
N PHE A 102 2.24 -5.60 -9.63
CA PHE A 102 2.34 -6.95 -9.06
C PHE A 102 1.47 -7.08 -7.81
N VAL A 103 1.22 -8.32 -7.38
CA VAL A 103 0.42 -8.60 -6.19
C VAL A 103 1.18 -9.53 -5.26
N ILE A 104 1.08 -9.25 -3.96
CA ILE A 104 1.55 -10.12 -2.88
C ILE A 104 0.34 -10.87 -2.32
N TRP A 105 0.40 -12.20 -2.34
CA TRP A 105 -0.72 -13.09 -2.08
C TRP A 105 -0.59 -13.84 -0.76
N TYR A 106 -1.72 -14.06 -0.10
CA TYR A 106 -1.94 -15.11 0.90
C TYR A 106 -3.24 -15.85 0.54
N VAL A 107 -3.15 -16.96 -0.19
CA VAL A 107 -4.29 -17.58 -0.89
C VAL A 107 -4.33 -19.10 -0.77
N ARG A 108 -5.53 -19.68 -0.90
CA ARG A 108 -5.75 -21.14 -0.81
C ARG A 108 -5.05 -21.93 -1.91
N ASP A 109 -5.21 -21.48 -3.16
CA ASP A 109 -4.87 -22.26 -4.34
C ASP A 109 -3.62 -21.68 -5.04
N ALA A 110 -2.42 -22.04 -4.57
CA ALA A 110 -1.18 -21.51 -5.15
C ALA A 110 -1.00 -21.90 -6.64
N LYS A 111 -0.21 -21.11 -7.37
CA LYS A 111 0.32 -21.44 -8.71
C LYS A 111 -0.71 -21.46 -9.85
N LEU A 112 -1.90 -20.91 -9.63
CA LEU A 112 -2.85 -20.67 -10.72
C LEU A 112 -2.38 -19.52 -11.59
N SER A 113 -2.91 -19.44 -12.81
CA SER A 113 -2.70 -18.32 -13.72
C SER A 113 -4.04 -17.73 -14.12
N GLY A 114 -4.07 -16.43 -14.36
CA GLY A 114 -5.30 -15.73 -14.71
C GLY A 114 -5.10 -14.24 -14.94
N PRO A 115 -6.20 -13.49 -15.04
CA PRO A 115 -6.16 -12.10 -15.47
C PRO A 115 -5.74 -11.12 -14.38
N VAL A 116 -5.77 -11.50 -13.10
CA VAL A 116 -5.50 -10.59 -11.97
C VAL A 116 -4.00 -10.54 -11.70
N PHE A 117 -3.30 -9.61 -12.35
CA PHE A 117 -1.84 -9.49 -12.28
C PHE A 117 -1.12 -10.83 -12.48
N GLY A 118 -1.60 -11.65 -13.41
CA GLY A 118 -1.04 -12.96 -13.76
C GLY A 118 -1.58 -14.14 -12.95
N TYR A 119 -2.44 -13.91 -11.96
CA TYR A 119 -3.07 -14.92 -11.11
C TYR A 119 -4.58 -15.03 -11.33
N ALA A 120 -5.17 -16.13 -10.82
CA ALA A 120 -6.58 -16.44 -11.01
C ALA A 120 -7.51 -15.40 -10.38
N ASP A 121 -8.58 -15.10 -11.11
CA ASP A 121 -9.74 -14.36 -10.58
C ASP A 121 -10.58 -15.26 -9.65
N TYR A 122 -11.51 -14.67 -8.89
CA TYR A 122 -12.29 -15.37 -7.86
C TYR A 122 -11.40 -16.12 -6.86
N PHE A 123 -10.28 -15.49 -6.47
CA PHE A 123 -9.36 -16.08 -5.52
C PHE A 123 -9.97 -16.17 -4.12
N ASN A 124 -9.42 -17.06 -3.30
CA ASN A 124 -9.81 -17.23 -1.91
C ASN A 124 -8.61 -16.91 -1.02
N GLY A 125 -8.67 -15.79 -0.30
CA GLY A 125 -7.60 -15.26 0.54
C GLY A 125 -7.45 -13.74 0.48
N LEU A 126 -6.22 -13.26 0.65
CA LEU A 126 -5.81 -11.86 0.63
C LEU A 126 -4.88 -11.60 -0.57
N GLY A 127 -5.10 -10.48 -1.26
CA GLY A 127 -4.15 -9.88 -2.18
C GLY A 127 -3.80 -8.46 -1.75
N ILE A 128 -2.51 -8.12 -1.74
CA ILE A 128 -1.99 -6.75 -1.63
C ILE A 128 -1.52 -6.32 -3.00
N MET A 129 -2.30 -5.47 -3.67
CA MET A 129 -2.04 -5.00 -5.02
C MET A 129 -1.05 -3.85 -4.96
N MET A 130 -0.02 -3.92 -5.80
CA MET A 130 0.99 -2.90 -6.00
C MET A 130 0.83 -2.37 -7.43
N ASP A 131 -0.20 -1.55 -7.61
CA ASP A 131 -0.70 -1.12 -8.91
C ASP A 131 0.06 0.14 -9.39
N THR A 132 0.58 0.12 -10.62
CA THR A 132 1.29 1.25 -11.20
C THR A 132 0.47 2.03 -12.22
N TYR A 133 -0.67 1.54 -12.68
CA TYR A 133 -1.40 2.15 -13.78
C TYR A 133 -2.87 2.39 -13.45
N SER A 134 -3.37 3.59 -13.75
CA SER A 134 -4.80 3.88 -13.64
C SER A 134 -5.52 3.36 -14.87
N ASN A 135 -6.28 2.27 -14.76
CA ASN A 135 -7.16 1.83 -15.86
C ASN A 135 -8.46 2.65 -15.94
N ARG A 136 -8.75 3.48 -14.91
CA ARG A 136 -9.92 4.35 -14.87
C ARG A 136 -9.75 5.64 -15.69
N ASN A 137 -10.82 6.01 -16.39
CA ASN A 137 -10.97 7.27 -17.12
C ASN A 137 -11.79 8.34 -16.35
N ASP A 138 -12.18 8.06 -15.10
CA ASP A 138 -12.98 8.97 -14.29
C ASP A 138 -12.12 9.79 -13.31
N ASN A 139 -12.65 10.93 -12.86
CA ASN A 139 -11.96 11.91 -11.99
C ASN A 139 -11.74 11.40 -10.54
N TYR A 140 -11.67 10.09 -10.31
CA TYR A 140 -11.32 9.54 -8.99
C TYR A 140 -9.83 9.76 -8.74
N ASN A 141 -9.53 10.72 -7.86
CA ASN A 141 -8.20 11.22 -7.53
C ASN A 141 -7.43 10.27 -6.61
N HIS A 142 -6.93 9.15 -7.13
CA HIS A 142 -5.78 8.50 -6.52
C HIS A 142 -4.55 8.68 -7.39
N ILE A 143 -3.46 9.11 -6.78
CA ILE A 143 -2.18 9.23 -7.45
C ILE A 143 -1.54 7.84 -7.50
N TYR A 144 -1.26 7.38 -8.73
CA TYR A 144 -0.55 6.12 -8.96
C TYR A 144 0.97 6.35 -8.91
N PRO A 145 1.75 5.35 -8.46
CA PRO A 145 1.32 4.00 -8.05
C PRO A 145 0.51 3.96 -6.75
N TYR A 146 -0.37 2.98 -6.62
CA TYR A 146 -1.31 2.81 -5.52
C TYR A 146 -1.19 1.42 -4.91
N ILE A 147 -1.17 1.34 -3.58
CA ILE A 147 -1.20 0.06 -2.86
C ILE A 147 -2.60 -0.15 -2.34
N SER A 148 -3.22 -1.28 -2.64
CA SER A 148 -4.54 -1.65 -2.13
C SER A 148 -4.57 -3.07 -1.58
N ALA A 149 -5.60 -3.36 -0.78
CA ALA A 149 -5.88 -4.70 -0.30
C ALA A 149 -7.27 -5.17 -0.75
N VAL A 150 -7.37 -6.44 -1.11
CA VAL A 150 -8.65 -7.14 -1.35
C VAL A 150 -8.65 -8.46 -0.59
N VAL A 151 -9.73 -8.71 0.13
CA VAL A 151 -10.02 -10.01 0.74
C VAL A 151 -11.19 -10.64 -0.02
N ASN A 152 -10.99 -11.86 -0.50
CA ASN A 152 -11.98 -12.56 -1.31
C ASN A 152 -12.17 -13.99 -0.79
N ASN A 153 -13.40 -14.48 -0.81
CA ASN A 153 -13.77 -15.84 -0.44
C ASN A 153 -14.01 -16.74 -1.66
N GLY A 154 -13.72 -16.24 -2.86
CA GLY A 154 -13.95 -16.89 -4.14
C GLY A 154 -15.26 -16.52 -4.83
N SER A 155 -15.96 -15.48 -4.35
CA SER A 155 -17.22 -15.01 -4.95
C SER A 155 -17.10 -13.65 -5.66
N LEU A 156 -16.06 -12.87 -5.37
CA LEU A 156 -15.88 -11.54 -5.93
C LEU A 156 -15.03 -11.59 -7.20
N HIS A 157 -15.47 -10.91 -8.25
CA HIS A 157 -14.71 -10.68 -9.48
C HIS A 157 -13.80 -9.47 -9.30
N TYR A 158 -12.51 -9.60 -9.65
CA TYR A 158 -11.61 -8.45 -9.72
C TYR A 158 -11.69 -7.79 -11.10
N ASP A 159 -12.29 -6.61 -11.15
CA ASP A 159 -12.39 -5.82 -12.38
C ASP A 159 -11.09 -5.02 -12.62
N ASN A 160 -10.22 -5.55 -13.47
CA ASN A 160 -8.98 -4.88 -13.89
C ASN A 160 -9.24 -3.58 -14.66
N GLY A 161 -10.43 -3.39 -15.26
CA GLY A 161 -10.76 -2.14 -15.96
C GLY A 161 -11.04 -0.98 -14.99
N HIS A 162 -11.25 -1.28 -13.71
CA HIS A 162 -11.57 -0.32 -12.66
C HIS A 162 -10.70 -0.53 -11.41
N ASP A 163 -9.52 -1.13 -11.56
CA ASP A 163 -8.49 -1.34 -10.52
C ASP A 163 -9.04 -2.04 -9.26
N GLY A 164 -10.06 -2.89 -9.45
CA GLY A 164 -10.77 -3.59 -8.37
C GLY A 164 -11.43 -2.68 -7.34
N ALA A 165 -11.67 -1.39 -7.62
CA ALA A 165 -12.03 -0.46 -6.56
C ALA A 165 -13.38 -0.74 -5.86
N ASP A 166 -14.27 -1.52 -6.47
CA ASP A 166 -15.54 -1.94 -5.84
C ASP A 166 -15.33 -2.95 -4.70
N ILE A 167 -14.17 -3.62 -4.67
CA ILE A 167 -13.85 -4.68 -3.69
C ILE A 167 -12.58 -4.38 -2.88
N ASN A 168 -11.94 -3.24 -3.12
CA ASN A 168 -10.81 -2.76 -2.32
C ASN A 168 -11.28 -2.44 -0.90
N ILE A 169 -10.57 -2.96 0.10
CA ILE A 169 -10.93 -2.77 1.52
C ILE A 169 -10.16 -1.62 2.18
N ALA A 170 -8.95 -1.31 1.71
CA ALA A 170 -8.21 -0.07 1.94
C ALA A 170 -7.09 0.08 0.92
N GLY A 171 -6.43 1.24 0.94
CA GLY A 171 -5.24 1.50 0.16
C GLY A 171 -4.58 2.83 0.51
N CYS A 172 -3.42 3.09 -0.10
CA CYS A 172 -2.73 4.37 -0.02
C CYS A 172 -1.96 4.68 -1.31
N GLU A 173 -1.71 5.96 -1.56
CA GLU A 173 -0.83 6.42 -2.64
C GLU A 173 0.63 6.10 -2.29
N ALA A 174 1.39 5.60 -3.26
CA ALA A 174 2.69 4.99 -2.99
C ALA A 174 3.66 5.19 -4.15
N SER A 175 4.64 6.08 -3.99
CA SER A 175 5.61 6.38 -5.05
C SER A 175 6.77 5.37 -5.11
N PHE A 176 6.50 4.09 -5.41
CA PHE A 176 7.51 3.02 -5.38
C PHE A 176 8.23 2.76 -6.72
N ARG A 177 7.68 3.18 -7.86
CA ARG A 177 8.25 2.91 -9.19
C ARG A 177 9.50 3.77 -9.46
N GLY A 178 10.54 3.18 -10.07
CA GLY A 178 11.73 3.90 -10.55
C GLY A 178 12.61 4.48 -9.44
N ARG A 179 12.45 4.01 -8.20
CA ARG A 179 13.30 4.43 -7.07
C ARG A 179 14.70 3.85 -7.22
N GLU A 180 15.73 4.66 -6.95
CA GLU A 180 17.13 4.21 -6.89
C GLU A 180 17.42 3.44 -5.59
N ILE A 181 16.87 3.92 -4.47
CA ILE A 181 16.96 3.30 -3.15
C ILE A 181 16.04 2.10 -3.00
N ASP A 182 16.32 1.25 -2.01
CA ASP A 182 15.54 0.06 -1.73
C ASP A 182 14.07 0.39 -1.44
N THR A 183 13.17 -0.36 -2.05
CA THR A 183 11.72 -0.26 -1.82
C THR A 183 11.27 -1.46 -1.00
N LEU A 184 10.78 -1.17 0.21
CA LEU A 184 10.39 -2.17 1.19
C LEU A 184 8.91 -2.03 1.53
N VAL A 185 8.21 -3.16 1.65
CA VAL A 185 6.85 -3.23 2.21
C VAL A 185 6.80 -4.28 3.31
N ALA A 186 6.16 -3.93 4.42
CA ALA A 186 5.84 -4.82 5.52
C ALA A 186 4.34 -5.06 5.55
N ILE A 187 3.93 -6.33 5.54
CA ILE A 187 2.54 -6.77 5.66
C ILE A 187 2.44 -7.54 6.96
N ARG A 188 1.71 -6.98 7.93
CA ARG A 188 1.50 -7.57 9.24
C ARG A 188 0.04 -7.99 9.38
N TYR A 189 -0.19 -9.27 9.64
CA TYR A 189 -1.49 -9.80 10.04
C TYR A 189 -1.39 -10.33 11.47
N GLN A 190 -2.01 -9.62 12.42
CA GLN A 190 -2.00 -10.02 13.83
C GLN A 190 -3.34 -9.71 14.47
N ASN A 191 -3.88 -10.60 15.30
CA ASN A 191 -5.13 -10.32 16.03
C ASN A 191 -6.32 -9.90 15.13
N ASN A 192 -6.43 -10.48 13.92
CA ASN A 192 -7.43 -10.10 12.90
C ASN A 192 -7.30 -8.65 12.40
N HIS A 193 -6.10 -8.09 12.54
CA HIS A 193 -5.73 -6.74 12.12
C HIS A 193 -4.68 -6.85 11.01
N LEU A 194 -4.97 -6.25 9.86
CA LEU A 194 -4.02 -6.12 8.76
C LEU A 194 -3.43 -4.71 8.78
N THR A 195 -2.10 -4.61 8.84
CA THR A 195 -1.35 -3.37 8.68
C THR A 195 -0.36 -3.52 7.54
N VAL A 196 -0.37 -2.57 6.62
CA VAL A 196 0.62 -2.47 5.55
C VAL A 196 1.42 -1.20 5.77
N SER A 197 2.74 -1.35 5.80
CA SER A 197 3.70 -0.25 6.00
C SER A 197 4.79 -0.30 4.94
N THR A 198 5.38 0.84 4.62
CA THR A 198 6.36 0.98 3.54
C THR A 198 7.58 1.75 4.00
N ASP A 199 8.72 1.45 3.40
CA ASP A 199 9.91 2.31 3.43
C ASP A 199 10.41 2.48 1.99
N PHE A 200 10.07 3.62 1.38
CA PHE A 200 10.47 4.00 0.02
C PHE A 200 11.42 5.20 0.01
N ASP A 201 11.75 5.74 1.18
CA ASP A 201 12.67 6.86 1.36
C ASP A 201 14.03 6.41 1.94
N GLY A 202 14.17 5.11 2.24
CA GLY A 202 15.43 4.49 2.67
C GLY A 202 15.83 4.92 4.08
N THR A 203 14.84 5.31 4.89
CA THR A 203 15.06 5.81 6.25
C THR A 203 15.23 4.67 7.24
N ASN A 204 15.01 3.41 6.83
CA ASN A 204 14.91 2.23 7.68
C ASN A 204 13.82 2.39 8.75
N THR A 205 12.76 3.14 8.43
CA THR A 205 11.62 3.34 9.31
C THR A 205 10.34 3.07 8.56
N TRP A 206 9.50 2.20 9.10
CA TRP A 206 8.19 1.90 8.53
C TRP A 206 7.25 3.09 8.64
N THR A 207 6.74 3.55 7.50
CA THR A 207 5.61 4.49 7.41
C THR A 207 4.35 3.68 7.13
N GLU A 208 3.32 3.83 7.97
CA GLU A 208 2.04 3.15 7.75
C GLU A 208 1.39 3.64 6.45
N CYS A 209 1.00 2.70 5.60
CA CYS A 209 0.22 2.94 4.39
C CYS A 209 -1.28 2.87 4.73
N PHE A 210 -1.72 1.77 5.32
CA PHE A 210 -3.07 1.62 5.87
C PHE A 210 -3.14 0.53 6.94
N SER A 211 -4.22 0.56 7.72
CA SER A 211 -4.48 -0.39 8.79
C SER A 211 -5.97 -0.66 8.92
N ILE A 212 -6.38 -1.95 8.96
CA ILE A 212 -7.79 -2.38 8.96
C ILE A 212 -8.00 -3.54 9.93
N GLU A 213 -8.97 -3.39 10.81
CA GLU A 213 -9.39 -4.43 11.76
C GLU A 213 -10.49 -5.35 11.20
N ASN A 214 -10.80 -6.42 11.92
CA ASN A 214 -11.86 -7.39 11.59
C ASN A 214 -11.63 -8.15 10.27
N ILE A 215 -10.35 -8.35 9.92
CA ILE A 215 -9.93 -9.20 8.80
C ILE A 215 -9.82 -10.64 9.29
N HIS A 216 -10.62 -11.53 8.70
CA HIS A 216 -10.60 -12.95 9.03
C HIS A 216 -9.92 -13.70 7.89
N LEU A 217 -8.76 -14.28 8.17
CA LEU A 217 -8.03 -15.13 7.25
C LEU A 217 -7.81 -16.51 7.88
N PRO A 218 -8.00 -17.60 7.10
CA PRO A 218 -7.71 -18.94 7.55
C PRO A 218 -6.21 -19.20 7.64
N THR A 219 -5.82 -20.19 8.42
CA THR A 219 -4.46 -20.77 8.34
C THR A 219 -4.36 -21.74 7.17
N HIS A 220 -3.15 -22.18 6.88
CA HIS A 220 -2.78 -23.12 5.82
C HIS A 220 -3.01 -22.63 4.39
N TYR A 221 -2.98 -21.31 4.18
CA TYR A 221 -2.90 -20.74 2.83
C TYR A 221 -1.43 -20.50 2.46
N TYR A 222 -1.18 -20.19 1.20
CA TYR A 222 0.15 -20.05 0.63
C TYR A 222 0.49 -18.59 0.38
N PHE A 223 1.72 -18.24 0.70
CA PHE A 223 2.30 -17.00 0.21
C PHE A 223 2.65 -17.09 -1.28
N GLY A 224 2.49 -16.00 -2.00
CA GLY A 224 2.86 -15.92 -3.40
C GLY A 224 3.01 -14.50 -3.89
N PHE A 225 3.54 -14.39 -5.10
CA PHE A 225 3.72 -13.16 -5.83
C PHE A 225 3.34 -13.41 -7.27
N SER A 226 2.63 -12.49 -7.90
CA SER A 226 2.41 -12.54 -9.35
C SER A 226 2.48 -11.14 -9.94
N ALA A 227 2.84 -11.07 -11.21
CA ALA A 227 2.80 -9.83 -11.97
C ALA A 227 2.31 -10.12 -13.39
N ALA A 228 1.72 -9.12 -14.01
CA ALA A 228 1.41 -9.13 -15.44
C ALA A 228 1.73 -7.79 -16.10
N THR A 229 1.93 -7.85 -17.40
CA THR A 229 2.06 -6.69 -18.28
C THR A 229 1.03 -6.80 -19.40
N GLY A 230 0.27 -5.75 -19.63
CA GLY A 230 -0.69 -5.63 -20.71
C GLY A 230 -0.08 -5.00 -21.97
N GLU A 231 -0.74 -3.94 -22.47
CA GLU A 231 -0.19 -3.05 -23.50
C GLU A 231 0.95 -2.19 -22.96
N LEU A 232 0.97 -1.96 -21.64
CA LEU A 232 2.06 -1.33 -20.93
C LEU A 232 2.89 -2.39 -20.21
N SER A 233 4.12 -2.03 -19.89
CA SER A 233 5.05 -2.96 -19.26
C SER A 233 5.98 -2.28 -18.27
N ASP A 234 6.43 -3.08 -17.31
CA ASP A 234 7.50 -2.79 -16.36
C ASP A 234 8.21 -4.11 -16.01
N ASN A 235 9.44 -3.98 -15.52
CA ASN A 235 10.09 -5.06 -14.79
C ASN A 235 9.55 -5.09 -13.36
N HIS A 236 9.13 -6.27 -12.92
CA HIS A 236 8.67 -6.51 -11.55
C HIS A 236 9.62 -7.49 -10.85
N ASP A 237 10.51 -6.97 -10.02
CA ASP A 237 11.61 -7.71 -9.41
C ASP A 237 11.36 -7.91 -7.89
N ILE A 238 11.40 -9.16 -7.42
CA ILE A 238 11.44 -9.53 -6.00
C ILE A 238 12.89 -9.79 -5.60
N ILE A 239 13.37 -9.14 -4.54
CA ILE A 239 14.76 -9.17 -4.07
C ILE A 239 14.89 -9.92 -2.74
N SER A 240 13.94 -9.76 -1.82
CA SER A 240 13.92 -10.61 -0.63
C SER A 240 12.53 -10.69 -0.05
N VAL A 241 12.30 -11.78 0.65
CA VAL A 241 11.11 -12.04 1.46
C VAL A 241 11.61 -12.51 2.81
N HIS A 242 11.26 -11.80 3.87
CA HIS A 242 11.51 -12.22 5.23
C HIS A 242 10.16 -12.39 5.92
N THR A 243 9.85 -13.61 6.32
CA THR A 243 8.59 -13.91 6.98
C THR A 243 8.85 -14.23 8.44
N TYR A 244 8.03 -13.66 9.32
CA TYR A 244 8.11 -13.83 10.76
C TYR A 244 6.80 -14.41 11.29
N GLN A 245 6.91 -15.40 12.17
CA GLN A 245 5.83 -15.77 13.06
C GLN A 245 5.83 -14.79 14.23
N LEU A 246 4.66 -14.22 14.53
CA LEU A 246 4.48 -13.30 15.64
C LEU A 246 3.99 -14.02 16.89
N ASP A 247 4.40 -13.51 18.05
CA ASP A 247 3.83 -13.93 19.32
C ASP A 247 2.32 -13.69 19.36
N SER A 248 1.60 -14.72 19.78
CA SER A 248 0.15 -14.80 19.81
C SER A 248 -0.31 -15.38 21.14
N SER A 249 -1.51 -15.03 21.60
CA SER A 249 -2.06 -15.58 22.84
C SER A 249 -2.28 -17.10 22.72
N GLU A 250 -2.21 -17.84 23.83
CA GLU A 250 -2.46 -19.29 23.80
C GLU A 250 -3.82 -19.64 23.21
N GLN A 251 -4.84 -18.81 23.47
CA GLN A 251 -6.17 -18.99 22.91
C GLN A 251 -6.15 -18.90 21.39
N ARG A 252 -5.40 -17.93 20.85
CA ARG A 252 -5.26 -17.72 19.40
C ARG A 252 -4.48 -18.82 18.71
N GLN A 253 -3.49 -19.41 19.39
CA GLN A 253 -2.75 -20.56 18.88
C GLN A 253 -3.57 -21.86 18.87
N LYS A 254 -4.51 -22.00 19.82
CA LYS A 254 -5.39 -23.18 19.94
C LYS A 254 -6.67 -23.08 19.10
N GLU A 255 -6.98 -21.90 18.56
CA GLU A 255 -8.12 -21.70 17.67
C GLU A 255 -7.92 -22.45 16.35
N ASP A 256 -8.87 -23.31 15.97
CA ASP A 256 -8.87 -23.91 14.64
C ASP A 256 -9.32 -22.87 13.61
N ARG A 257 -8.35 -22.37 12.84
CA ARG A 257 -8.54 -21.38 11.79
C ARG A 257 -8.54 -21.97 10.39
N THR A 258 -8.43 -23.29 10.24
CA THR A 258 -8.27 -23.95 8.94
C THR A 258 -9.50 -23.76 8.03
N ASN A 259 -10.69 -23.61 8.63
CA ASN A 259 -11.98 -23.54 7.94
C ASN A 259 -12.64 -22.15 8.00
N ILE A 260 -11.91 -21.11 8.40
CA ILE A 260 -12.43 -19.73 8.39
C ILE A 260 -12.62 -19.29 6.93
N ILE A 261 -13.79 -18.72 6.63
CA ILE A 261 -14.06 -18.11 5.32
C ILE A 261 -13.41 -16.72 5.31
N PRO A 262 -12.55 -16.39 4.31
CA PRO A 262 -11.98 -15.05 4.25
C PRO A 262 -13.04 -13.97 4.20
N SER A 263 -12.89 -12.95 5.04
CA SER A 263 -13.81 -11.82 5.09
C SER A 263 -13.15 -10.59 5.66
N ALA A 264 -13.66 -9.44 5.24
CA ALA A 264 -13.26 -8.12 5.69
C ALA A 264 -14.51 -7.25 5.85
N PRO A 265 -14.48 -6.21 6.71
CA PRO A 265 -15.50 -5.17 6.65
C PRO A 265 -15.48 -4.54 5.25
N LEU A 266 -16.66 -4.34 4.66
CA LEU A 266 -16.77 -3.61 3.40
C LEU A 266 -16.14 -2.23 3.60
N ALA A 267 -15.28 -1.79 2.68
CA ALA A 267 -14.70 -0.45 2.76
C ALA A 267 -15.82 0.57 2.93
N LYS A 268 -15.68 1.45 3.93
CA LYS A 268 -16.38 2.73 3.90
C LYS A 268 -15.76 3.51 2.73
N MET A 269 -16.33 3.35 1.54
CA MET A 269 -15.96 4.13 0.37
C MET A 269 -16.13 5.62 0.71
N GLY A 270 -15.02 6.30 0.96
CA GLY A 270 -14.92 7.76 1.04
C GLY A 270 -15.94 8.44 1.95
N GLU A 271 -15.96 8.13 3.25
CA GLU A 271 -16.25 9.20 4.20
C GLU A 271 -14.94 9.99 4.30
N THR A 272 -14.77 11.01 3.46
CA THR A 272 -13.88 12.11 3.83
C THR A 272 -14.24 12.45 5.26
N ASP A 273 -13.32 12.24 6.20
CA ASP A 273 -13.40 12.79 7.54
C ASP A 273 -13.33 14.33 7.42
N ASP A 274 -14.43 14.90 6.93
CA ASP A 274 -14.72 16.33 6.91
C ASP A 274 -15.26 16.76 8.29
N ASN A 275 -14.98 15.97 9.33
CA ASN A 275 -15.19 16.32 10.74
C ASN A 275 -14.01 17.09 11.34
N ASN A 276 -13.19 17.69 10.50
CA ASN A 276 -12.48 18.90 10.88
C ASN A 276 -12.74 20.01 9.86
N SER A 277 -14.01 20.41 9.74
CA SER A 277 -14.38 21.75 9.29
C SER A 277 -13.76 22.78 10.25
N LYS A 278 -12.44 22.99 10.17
CA LYS A 278 -11.83 24.22 10.63
C LYS A 278 -12.58 25.31 9.88
N PRO A 279 -13.28 26.23 10.56
CA PRO A 279 -13.99 27.29 9.86
C PRO A 279 -13.00 27.96 8.93
N SER A 280 -13.38 28.06 7.66
CA SER A 280 -12.68 28.79 6.61
C SER A 280 -11.94 29.97 7.24
N LYS A 281 -10.60 29.90 7.34
CA LYS A 281 -9.82 31.03 7.85
C LYS A 281 -9.89 32.10 6.77
N TRP A 282 -10.80 33.05 6.95
CA TRP A 282 -10.93 34.19 6.05
C TRP A 282 -9.57 34.85 5.88
N SER A 283 -9.13 35.01 4.61
CA SER A 283 -7.93 35.78 4.30
C SER A 283 -7.98 37.13 5.03
N ALA A 284 -6.89 37.54 5.66
CA ALA A 284 -6.79 38.79 6.41
C ALA A 284 -7.28 40.01 5.59
N LEU A 285 -7.15 39.95 4.26
CA LEU A 285 -7.66 40.95 3.35
C LEU A 285 -9.20 41.04 3.36
N LYS A 286 -9.89 39.90 3.40
CA LYS A 286 -11.37 39.86 3.45
C LYS A 286 -11.89 40.37 4.80
N ILE A 287 -11.20 40.04 5.90
CA ILE A 287 -11.54 40.56 7.24
C ILE A 287 -11.34 42.09 7.27
N PHE A 288 -10.21 42.57 6.75
CA PHE A 288 -9.92 44.01 6.69
C PHE A 288 -10.98 44.79 5.90
N LEU A 289 -11.38 44.30 4.72
CA LEU A 289 -12.41 44.94 3.90
C LEU A 289 -13.78 45.01 4.61
N LEU A 290 -14.14 43.96 5.35
CA LEU A 290 -15.42 43.90 6.07
C LEU A 290 -15.44 44.90 7.24
N VAL A 291 -14.36 44.97 8.01
CA VAL A 291 -14.22 45.97 9.10
C VAL A 291 -14.23 47.40 8.55
N PHE A 292 -13.53 47.65 7.45
CA PHE A 292 -13.51 48.96 6.81
C PHE A 292 -14.90 49.40 6.34
N LEU A 293 -15.68 48.49 5.75
CA LEU A 293 -17.05 48.76 5.32
C LEU A 293 -17.97 49.12 6.50
N LEU A 294 -17.83 48.42 7.64
CA LEU A 294 -18.60 48.72 8.85
C LEU A 294 -18.25 50.10 9.43
N ILE A 295 -16.98 50.51 9.39
CA ILE A 295 -16.57 51.84 9.85
C ILE A 295 -17.19 52.94 8.98
N ILE A 296 -17.22 52.76 7.66
CA ILE A 296 -17.87 53.72 6.75
C ILE A 296 -19.36 53.85 7.05
N ILE A 297 -20.06 52.73 7.27
CA ILE A 297 -21.48 52.73 7.61
C ILE A 297 -21.72 53.46 8.94
N CYS A 298 -20.89 53.21 9.96
CA CYS A 298 -20.98 53.90 11.25
C CYS A 298 -20.75 55.41 11.11
N LEU A 299 -19.71 55.83 10.38
CA LEU A 299 -19.43 57.25 10.15
C LEU A 299 -20.55 57.92 9.33
N GLY A 300 -21.07 57.24 8.30
CA GLY A 300 -22.22 57.68 7.53
C GLY A 300 -23.49 57.82 8.38
N GLY A 301 -23.75 56.87 9.27
CA GLY A 301 -24.87 56.91 10.21
C GLY A 301 -24.76 58.05 11.22
N ILE A 302 -23.56 58.30 11.77
CA ILE A 302 -23.31 59.44 12.65
C ILE A 302 -23.51 60.76 11.88
N GLY A 303 -22.98 60.86 10.66
CA GLY A 303 -23.17 62.02 9.79
C GLY A 303 -24.65 62.29 9.50
N ALA A 304 -25.41 61.26 9.15
CA ALA A 304 -26.86 61.34 8.93
C ALA A 304 -27.61 61.74 10.20
N PHE A 305 -27.23 61.21 11.36
CA PHE A 305 -27.83 61.58 12.64
C PHE A 305 -27.61 63.07 12.96
N PHE A 306 -26.39 63.58 12.78
CA PHE A 306 -26.10 65.00 12.97
C PHE A 306 -26.82 65.89 11.95
N TYR A 307 -26.87 65.47 10.68
CA TYR A 307 -27.61 66.17 9.63
C TYR A 307 -29.11 66.25 9.93
N MET A 308 -29.72 65.13 10.35
CA MET A 308 -31.12 65.09 10.77
C MET A 308 -31.38 65.91 12.04
N LYS A 309 -30.46 65.91 13.00
CA LYS A 309 -30.56 66.74 14.21
C LYS A 309 -30.51 68.23 13.88
N GLN A 310 -29.64 68.64 12.97
CA GLN A 310 -29.53 70.03 12.53
C GLN A 310 -30.78 70.49 11.74
N HIS A 311 -31.35 69.63 10.89
CA HIS A 311 -32.62 69.90 10.21
C HIS A 311 -33.80 70.04 11.18
N ARG A 312 -33.88 69.19 12.22
CA ARG A 312 -34.94 69.32 13.24
C ARG A 312 -34.85 70.63 14.01
N TYR A 313 -33.62 71.09 14.33
CA TYR A 313 -33.38 72.38 15.00
C TYR A 313 -33.80 73.59 14.14
N HIS A 314 -33.69 73.48 12.81
CA HIS A 314 -34.18 74.50 11.88
C HIS A 314 -35.70 74.47 11.68
N SER A 315 -36.36 73.30 11.77
CA SER A 315 -37.82 73.21 11.64
C SER A 315 -38.58 73.72 12.88
N SER A 316 -37.97 73.68 14.05
CA SER A 316 -38.54 74.16 15.33
C SER A 316 -38.39 75.67 15.57
N ARG A 317 -38.04 76.45 14.53
CA ARG A 317 -37.93 77.92 14.57
C ARG A 317 -39.00 78.64 13.73
N LEU A 318 -40.02 77.90 13.28
CA LEU A 318 -41.15 78.42 12.48
C LEU A 318 -42.53 78.12 13.11
N TYR A 319 -42.58 77.91 14.42
CA TYR A 319 -43.78 78.11 15.25
C TYR A 319 -43.40 78.87 16.50
#